data_AF-A0A137QFA2-F1
#
_entry.id   AF-A0A137QFA2-F1
#
_cell.length_a   1.000
_cell.length_b   1.000
_cell.length_c   1.000
_cell.angle_alpha   90.00
_cell.angle_beta   90.00
_cell.angle_gamma   90.00
#
_symmetry.space_group_name_H-M   'P 1'
#
loop_
_entity.id
_entity.type
_entity.pdbx_description
1 polymer ?
#
loop_
_entity_poly.entity_id
_entity_poly.type
_entity_poly.pdbx_seq_one_letter_code
_entity_poly.pdbx_strand_id
1 'polypeptide(L)' 'KNWVNKAPLVEFAINSSISVSTKFTSFELNYRYLPSMIQDTWMADTVHQGVKAFTEAVLLNIVVAHDAIIEA' A
#
# COMPACT_ATOMS: atom_id res chain seq x y z
N LYS A 1 -0.83 -7.88 -19.17
CA LYS A 1 -0.20 -9.05 -18.52
C LYS A 1 0.63 -8.52 -17.34
N ASN A 2 0.67 -9.17 -16.18
CA ASN A 2 1.23 -8.70 -14.88
C ASN A 2 0.30 -7.91 -13.93
N TRP A 3 -1.03 -8.02 -14.10
CA TRP A 3 -1.98 -7.35 -13.20
C TRP A 3 -1.93 -7.90 -11.77
N VAL A 4 -1.63 -9.20 -11.60
CA VAL A 4 -1.52 -9.86 -10.30
C VAL A 4 -0.46 -9.18 -9.43
N ASN A 5 0.71 -8.88 -10.00
CA ASN A 5 1.78 -8.20 -9.26
C ASN A 5 1.37 -6.79 -8.84
N LYS A 6 0.53 -6.11 -9.63
CA LYS A 6 0.05 -4.74 -9.34
C LYS A 6 -1.15 -4.70 -8.39
N ALA A 7 -1.78 -5.84 -8.09
CA ALA A 7 -2.96 -5.90 -7.24
C ALA A 7 -2.74 -5.29 -5.84
N PRO A 8 -1.61 -5.52 -5.15
CA PRO A 8 -1.35 -4.90 -3.84
C PRO A 8 -1.32 -3.36 -3.90
N LEU A 9 -0.70 -2.77 -4.94
CA LEU A 9 -0.66 -1.31 -5.12
C LEU A 9 -2.05 -0.72 -5.35
N VAL A 10 -2.89 -1.39 -6.15
CA VAL A 10 -4.27 -0.98 -6.39
C VAL A 10 -5.10 -1.08 -5.11
N GLU A 11 -4.97 -2.17 -4.37
CA GLU A 11 -5.63 -2.36 -3.08
C GLU A 11 -5.21 -1.29 -2.06
N PHE A 12 -3.92 -0.95 -2.00
CA PHE A 12 -3.42 0.10 -1.12
C PHE A 12 -4.06 1.44 -1.48
N ALA A 13 -4.06 1.80 -2.77
CA ALA A 13 -4.64 3.06 -3.23
C ALA A 13 -6.13 3.17 -2.90
N ILE A 14 -6.89 2.08 -3.07
CA ILE A 14 -8.32 2.04 -2.74
C ILE A 14 -8.53 2.16 -1.23
N ASN A 15 -7.81 1.38 -0.43
CA ASN A 15 -8.03 1.32 1.02
C ASN A 15 -7.49 2.54 1.79
N SER A 16 -6.54 3.28 1.20
CA SER A 16 -6.01 4.54 1.73
C SER A 16 -6.77 5.78 1.23
N SER A 17 -7.74 5.62 0.32
CA SER A 17 -8.54 6.75 -0.17
C SER A 17 -9.63 7.13 0.83
N ILE A 18 -9.81 8.44 1.06
CA ILE A 18 -10.86 8.95 1.95
C ILE A 18 -12.23 8.82 1.27
N SER A 19 -13.17 8.14 1.94
CA SER A 19 -14.55 8.05 1.46
C SER A 19 -15.31 9.35 1.67
N VAL A 20 -16.08 9.77 0.66
CA VAL A 20 -16.93 10.96 0.74
C VAL A 20 -18.05 10.81 1.77
N SER A 21 -18.59 9.61 1.94
CA SER A 21 -19.74 9.34 2.83
C SER A 21 -19.35 9.20 4.29
N THR A 22 -18.22 8.53 4.58
CA THR A 22 -17.77 8.28 5.96
C THR A 22 -16.72 9.28 6.43
N LYS A 23 -16.03 9.97 5.52
CA LYS A 23 -14.87 10.83 5.80
C LYS A 23 -13.64 10.10 6.38
N PHE A 24 -13.63 8.76 6.32
CA PHE A 24 -12.52 7.92 6.75
C PHE A 24 -12.00 7.07 5.60
N THR A 25 -10.75 6.61 5.70
CA THR A 25 -10.20 5.55 4.86
C THR A 25 -10.67 4.17 5.34
N SER A 26 -10.60 3.15 4.47
CA SER A 26 -10.93 1.77 4.86
C SER A 26 -9.95 1.24 5.91
N PHE A 27 -8.67 1.60 5.81
CA PHE A 27 -7.67 1.19 6.79
C PHE A 27 -7.97 1.75 8.19
N GLU A 28 -8.32 3.03 8.29
CA GLU A 28 -8.73 3.63 9.56
C GLU A 28 -9.99 2.97 10.14
N LEU A 29 -10.98 2.63 9.31
CA LEU A 29 -12.21 2.01 9.79
C LEU A 29 -12.01 0.57 10.29
N ASN A 30 -11.18 -0.22 9.63
CA ASN A 30 -10.98 -1.63 9.98
C ASN A 30 -9.91 -1.82 11.07
N TYR A 31 -8.85 -1.01 11.05
CA TYR A 31 -7.67 -1.23 11.88
C TYR A 31 -7.35 -0.06 12.81
N ARG A 32 -8.05 1.09 12.65
CA ARG A 32 -7.70 2.36 13.32
C ARG A 32 -6.25 2.79 13.07
N TYR A 33 -5.70 2.34 11.95
CA TYR A 33 -4.32 2.56 11.54
C TYR A 33 -4.33 2.89 10.06
N LEU A 34 -3.55 3.89 9.65
CA LEU A 34 -3.32 4.18 8.24
C LEU A 34 -1.89 3.74 7.89
N PRO A 35 -1.72 2.68 7.09
CA PRO A 35 -0.41 2.24 6.64
C PRO A 35 0.33 3.34 5.89
N SER A 36 1.60 3.50 6.21
CA SER A 36 2.52 4.47 5.60
C SER A 36 3.72 3.72 5.06
N MET A 37 3.96 3.82 3.74
CA MET A 37 4.92 2.92 3.11
C MET A 37 6.35 3.07 3.65
N ILE A 38 6.73 4.30 4.00
CA ILE A 38 8.06 4.65 4.51
C ILE A 38 8.18 4.26 6.00
N GLN A 39 7.13 4.45 6.79
CA GLN A 39 7.20 4.15 8.22
C GLN A 39 7.07 2.64 8.49
N ASP A 40 6.23 1.94 7.72
CA ASP A 40 5.94 0.52 7.92
C ASP A 40 7.05 -0.41 7.43
N THR A 41 7.84 0.00 6.44
CA THR A 41 9.05 -0.75 6.06
C THR A 41 10.14 -0.71 7.13
N TRP A 42 10.10 0.30 8.00
CA TRP A 42 11.09 0.53 9.06
C TRP A 42 10.60 -0.01 10.42
N MET A 43 9.36 -0.48 10.50
CA MET A 43 8.85 -1.20 11.66
C MET A 43 9.65 -2.50 11.82
N ALA A 44 10.25 -2.69 13.00
CA ALA A 44 10.74 -3.99 13.42
C ALA A 44 9.60 -5.03 13.32
N ASP A 45 9.93 -6.33 13.26
CA ASP A 45 8.93 -7.41 13.20
C ASP A 45 7.99 -7.32 14.42
N THR A 46 6.90 -6.58 14.22
CA THR A 46 5.91 -6.20 15.23
C THR A 46 4.56 -6.77 14.80
N VAL A 47 3.52 -6.50 15.60
CA VAL A 47 2.15 -7.05 15.55
C VAL A 47 1.48 -7.02 14.15
N HIS A 48 2.01 -6.28 13.17
CA HIS A 48 1.39 -6.06 11.85
C HIS A 48 2.23 -6.62 10.69
N GLN A 49 2.77 -7.84 10.81
CA GLN A 49 3.60 -8.48 9.77
C GLN A 49 2.93 -8.52 8.39
N GLY A 50 1.60 -8.71 8.33
CA GLY A 50 0.84 -8.63 7.08
C GLY A 50 0.83 -7.24 6.44
N VAL A 51 0.75 -6.18 7.24
CA VAL A 51 0.80 -4.77 6.77
C VAL A 51 2.18 -4.44 6.24
N LYS A 52 3.24 -4.93 6.89
CA LYS A 52 4.63 -4.80 6.41
C LYS A 52 4.82 -5.50 5.05
N ALA A 53 4.44 -6.77 4.94
CA ALA A 53 4.56 -7.54 3.69
C ALA A 53 3.75 -6.90 2.55
N PHE A 54 2.54 -6.40 2.86
CA PHE A 54 1.72 -5.66 1.91
C PHE A 54 2.43 -4.39 1.42
N THR A 55 2.94 -3.60 2.36
CA THR A 55 3.64 -2.34 2.08
C THR A 55 4.89 -2.54 1.23
N GLU A 56 5.70 -3.55 1.52
CA GLU A 56 6.89 -3.90 0.75
C GLU A 56 6.53 -4.28 -0.70
N ALA A 57 5.47 -5.06 -0.89
CA ALA A 57 4.97 -5.41 -2.23
C ALA A 57 4.47 -4.19 -3.00
N VAL A 58 3.83 -3.23 -2.31
CA VAL A 58 3.37 -1.98 -2.91
C VAL A 58 4.56 -1.11 -3.37
N LEU A 59 5.60 -0.96 -2.54
CA LEU A 59 6.81 -0.22 -2.90
C LEU A 59 7.53 -0.80 -4.10
N LEU A 60 7.68 -2.12 -4.16
CA LEU A 60 8.31 -2.80 -5.31
C LEU A 60 7.57 -2.49 -6.62
N ASN A 61 6.23 -2.47 -6.58
CA ASN A 61 5.43 -2.11 -7.75
C ASN A 61 5.63 -0.66 -8.20
N ILE A 62 5.81 0.27 -7.26
CA ILE A 62 6.10 1.67 -7.57
C ILE A 62 7.46 1.80 -8.26
N VAL A 63 8.48 1.12 -7.74
CA VAL A 63 9.83 1.12 -8.36
C VAL A 63 9.76 0.60 -9.80
N VAL A 64 9.11 -0.54 -10.02
CA VAL A 64 8.95 -1.11 -11.38
C VAL A 64 8.16 -0.16 -12.30
N ALA A 65 7.13 0.51 -11.79
CA ALA A 65 6.37 1.48 -12.57
C ALA A 65 7.20 2.72 -12.91
N HIS A 66 8.02 3.19 -11.99
CA HIS A 66 8.90 4.34 -12.16
C HIS A 66 9.98 4.06 -13.22
N ASP A 67 10.65 2.90 -13.13
CA ASP A 67 11.65 2.49 -14.12
C ASP A 67 11.04 2.40 -15.53
N ALA A 68 9.85 1.80 -15.65
CA ALA A 68 9.15 1.70 -16.93
C ALA A 68 8.72 3.05 -17.54
N ILE A 69 8.54 4.09 -16.71
CA ILE A 69 8.25 5.46 -17.18
C ILE A 69 9.53 6.14 -17.65
N ILE A 70 10.66 5.92 -16.97
CA ILE A 70 11.96 6.49 -17.36
C ILE A 70 12.48 5.87 -18.65
N GLU A 71 12.22 4.58 -18.89
CA GLU A 71 12.65 3.86 -20.09
C GLU A 71 11.81 4.15 -21.34
N ALA A 72 10.68 4.87 -21.22
CA ALA A 72 9.73 5.16 -22.30
C ALA A 72 10.09 6.44 -23.09
#